data_AF-A0A1A7YX89-F1
#
_entry.id   AF-A0A1A7YX89-F1
#
_cell.length_a   1.000
_cell.length_b   1.000
_cell.length_c   1.000
_cell.angle_alpha   90.00
_cell.angle_beta   90.00
_cell.angle_gamma   90.00
#
_symmetry.space_group_name_H-M   'P 1'
#
loop_
_entity.id
_entity.type
_entity.pdbx_description
1 polymer ?
#
loop_
_entity_poly.entity_id
_entity_poly.type
_entity_poly.pdbx_seq_one_letter_code
_entity_poly.pdbx_strand_id
1 'polypeptide(L)'
;MARLRRKACVALFLFTLFIFGTLMGLRTLKPTDGFSDLAPGLELLPIFGGRKASRDATASPVQARPPDSDAKAAFSNSGPEGTIFYDVHIFYYTWYGSPHMDGKYIHWDHILVPHWDPKIASSYPRGRHMPPEDIGSSFYPELNPYSSRDPNVLESHMEQIGTSAAGVLVLSWYPPGLADDNGEPAEDLVPAVLDAAYRHNLKVAFHLQPYRGRNDQTVHDNIKYIIDRYGEHGAFYRFPSSTGKSLPLFYIYDSYLTPPENWSEFLTSTGSHSVRGSAYDSVFIALIVEERHKHDILAGGFDGMYSYFASNGFSFGSSHQNWKAIKAFCDGNNLLFIPSVGPGYIDTSIRPWNNHNTRNRVNGRYYETALQAALNVRPEMVTITSFNEWHEGTQIERAMPKKTATRVYLDYQPHGPDHYLDLTRTWAEQFNKEKEQWLM
;
A
#
# COMPACT_ATOMS: atom_id res chain seq x y z
N MET A 1 48.53 44.85 -3.18
CA MET A 1 47.13 44.42 -2.96
C MET A 1 46.33 44.12 -4.23
N ALA A 2 46.55 44.81 -5.37
CA ALA A 2 45.77 44.59 -6.60
C ALA A 2 45.97 43.22 -7.29
N ARG A 3 47.18 42.64 -7.26
CA ARG A 3 47.46 41.33 -7.86
C ARG A 3 46.80 40.15 -7.12
N LEU A 4 46.65 40.24 -5.79
CA LEU A 4 46.02 39.20 -4.99
C LEU A 4 44.50 39.17 -5.21
N ARG A 5 43.87 40.35 -5.29
CA ARG A 5 42.44 40.50 -5.63
C ARG A 5 42.12 39.99 -7.04
N ARG A 6 43.01 40.21 -8.02
CA ARG A 6 42.83 39.71 -9.39
C ARG A 6 42.85 38.17 -9.45
N LYS A 7 43.73 37.52 -8.69
CA LYS A 7 43.78 36.04 -8.61
C LYS A 7 42.56 35.46 -7.89
N ALA A 8 42.08 36.12 -6.82
CA ALA A 8 40.87 35.71 -6.12
C ALA A 8 39.62 35.85 -7.00
N CYS A 9 39.47 36.95 -7.75
CA CYS A 9 38.34 37.13 -8.69
C CYS A 9 38.37 36.11 -9.84
N VAL A 10 39.56 35.78 -10.37
CA VAL A 10 39.70 34.75 -11.42
C VAL A 10 39.35 33.36 -10.87
N ALA A 11 39.79 33.03 -9.65
CA ALA A 11 39.42 31.77 -9.01
C ALA A 11 37.92 31.68 -8.74
N LEU A 12 37.29 32.77 -8.27
CA LEU A 12 35.84 32.82 -8.03
C LEU A 12 35.04 32.67 -9.34
N PHE A 13 35.53 33.29 -10.43
CA PHE A 13 34.92 33.21 -11.75
C PHE A 13 35.03 31.82 -12.39
N LEU A 14 36.18 31.15 -12.21
CA LEU A 14 36.36 29.76 -12.66
C LEU A 14 35.51 28.79 -11.82
N PHE A 15 35.34 29.06 -10.53
CA PHE A 15 34.48 28.26 -9.66
C PHE A 15 33.00 28.43 -10.00
N THR A 16 32.53 29.65 -10.29
CA THR A 16 31.16 29.86 -10.76
C THR A 16 30.91 29.27 -12.14
N LEU A 17 31.87 29.34 -13.06
CA LEU A 17 31.79 28.64 -14.35
C LEU A 17 31.73 27.11 -14.19
N PHE A 18 32.47 26.55 -13.24
CA PHE A 18 32.41 25.12 -12.93
C PHE A 18 31.04 24.73 -12.35
N ILE A 19 30.49 25.53 -11.43
CA ILE A 19 29.14 25.31 -10.88
C ILE A 19 28.06 25.43 -11.97
N PHE A 20 28.14 26.44 -12.84
CA PHE A 20 27.20 26.58 -13.95
C PHE A 20 27.35 25.49 -15.01
N GLY A 21 28.58 25.07 -15.32
CA GLY A 21 28.86 23.98 -16.24
C GLY A 21 28.37 22.63 -15.70
N THR A 22 28.52 22.38 -14.40
CA THR A 22 27.98 21.17 -13.75
C THR A 22 26.46 21.21 -13.63
N LEU A 23 25.85 22.37 -13.33
CA LEU A 23 24.38 22.55 -13.35
C LEU A 23 23.79 22.39 -14.75
N MET A 24 24.46 22.88 -15.80
CA MET A 24 24.04 22.66 -17.19
C MET A 24 24.24 21.20 -17.61
N GLY A 25 25.36 20.58 -17.23
CA GLY A 25 25.61 19.14 -17.44
C GLY A 25 24.57 18.25 -16.76
N LEU A 26 24.18 18.58 -15.53
CA LEU A 26 23.11 17.90 -14.79
C LEU A 26 21.72 18.16 -15.39
N ARG A 27 21.49 19.33 -16.02
CA ARG A 27 20.26 19.60 -16.78
C ARG A 27 20.20 18.84 -18.11
N THR A 28 21.32 18.59 -18.77
CA THR A 28 21.40 17.76 -19.98
C THR A 28 21.36 16.26 -19.70
N LEU A 29 21.53 15.86 -18.43
CA LEU A 29 21.39 14.48 -17.96
C LEU A 29 19.96 14.18 -17.45
N LYS A 30 19.03 15.13 -17.51
CA LYS A 30 17.59 14.83 -17.36
C LYS A 30 17.10 14.18 -18.64
N PRO A 31 16.46 13.00 -18.57
CA PRO A 31 15.58 12.57 -19.65
C PRO A 31 14.41 13.56 -19.69
N THR A 32 14.39 14.43 -20.69
CA THR A 32 13.14 14.96 -21.24
C THR A 32 12.57 13.84 -22.10
N ASP A 33 11.58 13.15 -21.56
CA ASP A 33 10.47 12.46 -22.22
C ASP A 33 9.94 11.39 -21.26
N GLY A 34 8.62 11.23 -21.25
CA GLY A 34 7.86 10.54 -20.22
C GLY A 34 8.34 9.12 -19.93
N PHE A 35 8.34 8.77 -18.64
CA PHE A 35 8.34 7.38 -18.21
C PHE A 35 7.00 6.75 -18.58
N SER A 36 6.90 6.26 -19.82
CA SER A 36 5.88 5.33 -20.30
C SER A 36 6.41 4.71 -21.57
N ASP A 37 7.10 3.58 -21.42
CA ASP A 37 7.27 2.59 -22.48
C ASP A 37 7.71 1.27 -21.82
N LEU A 38 6.75 0.60 -21.17
CA LEU A 38 6.72 -0.86 -21.23
C LEU A 38 6.09 -1.18 -22.59
N ALA A 39 6.90 -1.73 -23.48
CA ALA A 39 6.59 -1.93 -24.89
C ALA A 39 5.22 -2.62 -25.13
N PRO A 40 4.37 -2.07 -26.02
CA PRO A 40 3.15 -2.72 -26.49
C PRO A 40 3.43 -3.61 -27.71
N GLY A 41 2.76 -4.76 -27.76
CA GLY A 41 2.39 -5.40 -29.02
C GLY A 41 3.01 -6.78 -29.28
N LEU A 42 2.16 -7.81 -29.27
CA LEU A 42 1.93 -8.60 -30.47
C LEU A 42 0.45 -9.02 -30.53
N GLU A 43 -0.06 -9.04 -31.75
CA GLU A 43 -1.47 -9.00 -32.14
C GLU A 43 -2.29 -10.28 -31.91
N LEU A 44 -3.61 -10.08 -31.82
CA LEU A 44 -4.68 -11.07 -31.98
C LEU A 44 -4.78 -11.62 -33.40
N LEU A 45 -5.27 -12.86 -33.53
CA LEU A 45 -6.26 -13.24 -34.54
C LEU A 45 -7.30 -14.24 -33.96
N PRO A 46 -8.52 -14.31 -34.53
CA PRO A 46 -9.76 -14.60 -33.81
C PRO A 46 -10.24 -16.04 -33.97
N ILE A 47 -11.01 -16.54 -33.01
CA ILE A 47 -11.91 -17.69 -33.22
C ILE A 47 -13.33 -17.32 -32.80
N PHE A 48 -14.22 -17.44 -33.77
CA PHE A 48 -15.66 -17.31 -33.70
C PHE A 48 -16.31 -18.46 -32.92
N GLY A 49 -17.41 -18.13 -32.23
CA GLY A 49 -18.65 -18.92 -32.33
C GLY A 49 -19.14 -19.61 -31.05
N GLY A 50 -20.33 -19.20 -30.57
CA GLY A 50 -21.09 -20.00 -29.62
C GLY A 50 -22.24 -19.29 -28.91
N ARG A 51 -23.34 -18.99 -29.62
CA ARG A 51 -24.64 -18.60 -29.02
C ARG A 51 -25.31 -19.79 -28.32
N LYS A 52 -25.91 -19.54 -27.14
CA LYS A 52 -27.24 -20.04 -26.65
C LYS A 52 -27.52 -19.37 -25.30
N ALA A 53 -28.45 -18.42 -25.19
CA ALA A 53 -29.91 -18.53 -25.10
C ALA A 53 -30.43 -18.97 -23.70
N SER A 54 -30.89 -17.95 -22.96
CA SER A 54 -32.11 -17.85 -22.13
C SER A 54 -32.56 -19.03 -21.26
N ARG A 55 -32.77 -18.74 -19.98
CA ARG A 55 -34.03 -19.06 -19.28
C ARG A 55 -34.28 -18.13 -18.10
N ASP A 56 -35.41 -17.43 -18.19
CA ASP A 56 -36.05 -16.68 -17.11
C ASP A 56 -36.52 -17.58 -15.96
N ALA A 57 -36.49 -17.06 -14.74
CA ALA A 57 -37.49 -17.35 -13.72
C ALA A 57 -37.56 -16.19 -12.70
N THR A 58 -38.68 -15.49 -12.74
CA THR A 58 -39.14 -14.46 -11.80
C THR A 58 -39.84 -15.10 -10.59
N ALA A 59 -39.63 -14.55 -9.38
CA ALA A 59 -40.67 -14.26 -8.38
C ALA A 59 -40.09 -13.55 -7.14
N SER A 60 -40.68 -12.40 -6.79
CA SER A 60 -40.48 -11.57 -5.59
C SER A 60 -41.50 -11.94 -4.48
N PRO A 61 -41.75 -11.11 -3.44
CA PRO A 61 -40.89 -10.54 -2.40
C PRO A 61 -41.43 -10.84 -0.97
N VAL A 62 -40.62 -10.62 0.07
CA VAL A 62 -41.14 -10.47 1.45
C VAL A 62 -40.55 -9.22 2.09
N GLN A 63 -41.44 -8.34 2.55
CA GLN A 63 -41.19 -7.14 3.35
C GLN A 63 -41.08 -7.49 4.84
N ALA A 64 -40.19 -6.83 5.58
CA ALA A 64 -40.48 -6.30 6.92
C ALA A 64 -39.48 -5.19 7.30
N ARG A 65 -39.99 -4.18 8.02
CA ARG A 65 -39.44 -2.85 8.33
C ARG A 65 -38.82 -2.81 9.77
N PRO A 66 -38.22 -1.68 10.20
CA PRO A 66 -37.00 -1.59 11.03
C PRO A 66 -37.26 -1.40 12.54
N PRO A 67 -36.21 -1.18 13.34
CA PRO A 67 -36.25 0.04 14.16
C PRO A 67 -34.92 0.80 14.28
N ASP A 68 -35.10 2.12 14.25
CA ASP A 68 -34.56 3.19 15.11
C ASP A 68 -33.06 3.47 15.26
N SER A 69 -32.83 4.76 14.95
CA SER A 69 -31.73 5.65 15.25
C SER A 69 -31.42 5.76 16.75
N ASP A 70 -30.14 5.62 17.10
CA ASP A 70 -29.36 6.58 17.88
C ASP A 70 -28.05 5.93 18.29
N ALA A 71 -26.92 6.32 17.69
CA ALA A 71 -25.61 6.12 18.29
C ALA A 71 -24.54 7.00 17.62
N LYS A 72 -24.13 8.06 18.31
CA LYS A 72 -22.74 8.53 18.26
C LYS A 72 -21.88 7.38 18.80
N ALA A 73 -21.49 6.45 17.94
CA ALA A 73 -20.63 5.34 18.31
C ALA A 73 -19.17 5.82 18.30
N ALA A 74 -18.71 6.30 19.45
CA ALA A 74 -17.31 6.13 19.80
C ALA A 74 -17.09 4.61 19.95
N PHE A 75 -16.52 3.97 18.94
CA PHE A 75 -16.14 2.55 19.02
C PHE A 75 -14.87 2.42 19.87
N SER A 76 -15.02 2.53 21.19
CA SER A 76 -14.03 2.03 22.13
C SER A 76 -14.57 0.76 22.78
N ASN A 77 -14.20 -0.40 22.23
CA ASN A 77 -14.37 -1.66 22.94
C ASN A 77 -13.26 -1.73 23.99
N SER A 78 -13.57 -1.30 25.20
CA SER A 78 -12.66 -1.33 26.35
C SER A 78 -12.58 -2.75 26.93
N GLY A 79 -11.51 -3.46 26.59
CA GLY A 79 -11.04 -4.67 27.27
C GLY A 79 -9.50 -4.67 27.28
N PRO A 80 -8.83 -4.99 28.41
CA PRO A 80 -7.37 -4.98 28.50
C PRO A 80 -6.69 -6.11 27.71
N GLU A 81 -7.46 -7.07 27.19
CA GLU A 81 -7.08 -8.00 26.12
C GLU A 81 -8.13 -7.86 24.99
N GLY A 82 -7.72 -7.59 23.76
CA GLY A 82 -8.63 -7.58 22.60
C GLY A 82 -9.19 -6.21 22.14
N THR A 83 -8.60 -5.08 22.57
CA THR A 83 -8.92 -3.77 21.95
C THR A 83 -8.31 -3.69 20.54
N ILE A 84 -9.14 -3.33 19.55
CA ILE A 84 -8.79 -3.13 18.14
C ILE A 84 -9.04 -1.66 17.77
N PHE A 85 -8.13 -1.05 17.01
CA PHE A 85 -8.22 0.35 16.59
C PHE A 85 -8.47 0.46 15.08
N TYR A 86 -9.68 0.88 14.70
CA TYR A 86 -10.09 1.02 13.30
C TYR A 86 -9.48 2.23 12.57
N ASP A 87 -8.72 3.07 13.27
CA ASP A 87 -7.91 4.14 12.68
C ASP A 87 -6.48 3.70 12.34
N VAL A 88 -6.13 2.45 12.69
CA VAL A 88 -4.84 1.83 12.38
C VAL A 88 -5.07 0.80 11.28
N HIS A 89 -4.61 1.15 10.09
CA HIS A 89 -4.76 0.35 8.88
C HIS A 89 -3.45 -0.39 8.57
N ILE A 90 -3.51 -1.55 7.93
CA ILE A 90 -2.31 -2.34 7.59
C ILE A 90 -2.41 -2.96 6.19
N PHE A 91 -1.41 -2.74 5.35
CA PHE A 91 -1.39 -3.30 3.99
C PHE A 91 -1.19 -4.82 4.02
N TYR A 92 -2.04 -5.54 3.28
CA TYR A 92 -2.14 -7.00 3.30
C TYR A 92 -2.18 -7.61 1.90
N TYR A 93 -1.44 -8.69 1.69
CA TYR A 93 -1.22 -9.33 0.39
C TYR A 93 -1.66 -10.79 0.42
N THR A 94 -2.40 -11.20 -0.62
CA THR A 94 -3.02 -12.53 -0.75
C THR A 94 -2.50 -13.30 -1.97
N TRP A 95 -1.30 -12.97 -2.45
CA TRP A 95 -0.74 -13.48 -3.69
C TRP A 95 0.19 -14.69 -3.52
N TYR A 96 0.37 -15.19 -2.30
CA TYR A 96 1.31 -16.27 -2.01
C TYR A 96 0.68 -17.64 -2.30
N GLY A 97 1.41 -18.53 -2.98
CA GLY A 97 0.94 -19.86 -3.33
C GLY A 97 1.92 -20.96 -2.96
N SER A 98 1.41 -22.16 -2.66
CA SER A 98 2.20 -23.34 -2.31
C SER A 98 1.83 -24.54 -3.21
N PRO A 99 2.75 -25.50 -3.46
CA PRO A 99 2.47 -26.65 -4.30
C PRO A 99 1.28 -27.49 -3.85
N HIS A 100 1.01 -27.56 -2.54
CA HIS A 100 -0.07 -28.38 -2.01
C HIS A 100 -1.46 -27.83 -2.32
N MET A 101 -1.62 -26.50 -2.26
CA MET A 101 -2.91 -25.81 -2.44
C MET A 101 -3.09 -25.26 -3.86
N ASP A 102 -2.00 -24.78 -4.47
CA ASP A 102 -2.00 -24.00 -5.71
C ASP A 102 -1.33 -24.76 -6.88
N GLY A 103 -0.79 -25.95 -6.62
CA GLY A 103 -0.09 -26.78 -7.61
C GLY A 103 1.35 -26.34 -7.92
N LYS A 104 1.74 -25.11 -7.51
CA LYS A 104 3.10 -24.58 -7.59
C LYS A 104 3.32 -23.51 -6.51
N TYR A 105 4.57 -23.11 -6.33
CA TYR A 105 4.84 -21.85 -5.63
C TYR A 105 4.41 -20.66 -6.49
N ILE A 106 3.86 -19.64 -5.83
CA ILE A 106 3.51 -18.35 -6.42
C ILE A 106 4.04 -17.28 -5.47
N HIS A 107 4.67 -16.23 -6.01
CA HIS A 107 5.41 -15.19 -5.29
C HIS A 107 6.63 -15.67 -4.50
N TRP A 108 6.60 -16.82 -3.81
CA TRP A 108 7.78 -17.33 -3.09
C TRP A 108 8.95 -17.63 -4.02
N ASP A 109 8.66 -18.13 -5.22
CA ASP A 109 9.61 -18.37 -6.30
C ASP A 109 9.77 -17.14 -7.20
N HIS A 110 9.85 -15.94 -6.60
CA HIS A 110 9.99 -14.69 -7.35
C HIS A 110 11.26 -14.68 -8.21
N ILE A 111 11.22 -13.94 -9.32
CA ILE A 111 12.41 -13.68 -10.15
C ILE A 111 13.31 -12.62 -9.52
N LEU A 112 14.60 -12.64 -9.86
CA LEU A 112 15.47 -11.51 -9.62
C LEU A 112 15.20 -10.45 -10.70
N VAL A 113 14.54 -9.36 -10.31
CA VAL A 113 14.12 -8.28 -11.20
C VAL A 113 15.35 -7.57 -11.74
N PRO A 114 15.56 -7.53 -13.06
CA PRO A 114 16.70 -6.83 -13.64
C PRO A 114 16.57 -5.32 -13.44
N HIS A 115 17.71 -4.65 -13.31
CA HIS A 115 17.75 -3.20 -13.37
C HIS A 115 17.33 -2.72 -14.78
N TRP A 116 16.64 -1.58 -14.88
CA TRP A 116 16.14 -1.07 -16.18
C TRP A 116 17.28 -0.69 -17.15
N ASP A 117 18.39 -0.14 -16.64
CA ASP A 117 19.63 0.03 -17.42
C ASP A 117 20.30 -1.34 -17.66
N PRO A 118 20.40 -1.81 -18.91
CA PRO A 118 21.00 -3.11 -19.24
C PRO A 118 22.47 -3.24 -18.79
N LYS A 119 23.23 -2.13 -18.72
CA LYS A 119 24.63 -2.13 -18.30
C LYS A 119 24.76 -2.40 -16.80
N ILE A 120 23.84 -1.84 -16.01
CA ILE A 120 23.76 -2.11 -14.58
C ILE A 120 23.24 -3.53 -14.36
N ALA A 121 22.22 -3.93 -15.13
CA ALA A 121 21.61 -5.26 -15.02
C ALA A 121 22.59 -6.41 -15.26
N SER A 122 23.60 -6.24 -16.13
CA SER A 122 24.64 -7.26 -16.34
C SER A 122 25.57 -7.47 -15.13
N SER A 123 25.56 -6.56 -14.17
CA SER A 123 26.40 -6.63 -12.96
C SER A 123 25.70 -7.35 -11.79
N TYR A 124 24.43 -7.73 -11.94
CA TYR A 124 23.64 -8.38 -10.91
C TYR A 124 23.19 -9.79 -11.31
N PRO A 125 23.00 -10.70 -10.34
CA PRO A 125 22.54 -12.05 -10.63
C PRO A 125 21.14 -12.04 -11.26
N ARG A 126 20.87 -13.04 -12.08
CA ARG A 126 19.58 -13.33 -12.68
C ARG A 126 19.14 -14.71 -12.25
N GLY A 127 17.84 -14.94 -12.22
CA GLY A 127 17.29 -16.24 -11.92
C GLY A 127 15.93 -16.13 -11.25
N ARG A 128 15.53 -17.25 -10.67
CA ARG A 128 14.31 -17.41 -9.90
C ARG A 128 14.67 -18.11 -8.60
N HIS A 129 14.05 -17.69 -7.50
CA HIS A 129 14.17 -18.39 -6.22
C HIS A 129 13.61 -19.81 -6.31
N MET A 130 14.13 -20.73 -5.49
CA MET A 130 13.71 -22.14 -5.45
C MET A 130 13.19 -22.53 -4.05
N PRO A 131 11.90 -22.28 -3.74
CA PRO A 131 11.32 -22.64 -2.46
C PRO A 131 11.28 -24.18 -2.25
N PRO A 132 11.23 -24.65 -0.99
CA PRO A 132 11.00 -23.87 0.22
C PRO A 132 12.25 -23.23 0.82
N GLU A 133 13.45 -23.73 0.50
CA GLU A 133 14.68 -23.29 1.19
C GLU A 133 15.21 -21.94 0.67
N ASP A 134 14.96 -21.61 -0.59
CA ASP A 134 15.30 -20.32 -1.19
C ASP A 134 14.04 -19.59 -1.65
N ILE A 135 13.63 -18.55 -0.92
CA ILE A 135 12.46 -17.73 -1.25
C ILE A 135 12.86 -16.30 -1.62
N GLY A 136 11.98 -15.62 -2.38
CA GLY A 136 12.07 -14.21 -2.71
C GLY A 136 11.79 -13.27 -1.55
N SER A 137 12.43 -13.48 -0.41
CA SER A 137 12.41 -12.59 0.75
C SER A 137 13.74 -12.60 1.48
N SER A 138 14.11 -11.50 2.11
CA SER A 138 15.28 -11.42 3.00
C SER A 138 15.02 -12.03 4.39
N PHE A 139 13.77 -12.21 4.76
CA PHE A 139 13.31 -12.86 5.99
C PHE A 139 12.60 -14.19 5.66
N TYR A 140 12.29 -14.99 6.67
CA TYR A 140 11.58 -16.25 6.48
C TYR A 140 10.31 -16.33 7.36
N PRO A 141 9.13 -16.61 6.79
CA PRO A 141 7.87 -16.67 7.53
C PRO A 141 7.86 -17.84 8.52
N GLU A 142 7.29 -17.60 9.71
CA GLU A 142 7.04 -18.67 10.69
C GLU A 142 6.10 -19.76 10.12
N LEU A 143 5.14 -19.34 9.30
CA LEU A 143 4.20 -20.22 8.61
C LEU A 143 4.80 -20.98 7.42
N ASN A 144 6.12 -20.88 7.19
CA ASN A 144 6.81 -21.38 6.00
C ASN A 144 6.25 -20.74 4.69
N PRO A 145 6.76 -21.07 3.50
CA PRO A 145 6.23 -20.58 2.23
C PRO A 145 4.80 -21.08 1.98
N TYR A 146 3.85 -20.34 2.54
CA TYR A 146 2.44 -20.70 2.67
C TYR A 146 1.61 -20.40 1.42
N SER A 147 0.37 -20.88 1.39
CA SER A 147 -0.65 -20.42 0.45
C SER A 147 -1.57 -19.41 1.13
N SER A 148 -1.81 -18.27 0.49
CA SER A 148 -2.86 -17.32 0.88
C SER A 148 -4.27 -17.90 0.72
N ARG A 149 -4.42 -19.03 0.02
CA ARG A 149 -5.68 -19.77 -0.12
C ARG A 149 -5.94 -20.74 1.04
N ASP A 150 -4.95 -21.00 1.90
CA ASP A 150 -5.13 -21.89 3.05
C ASP A 150 -5.96 -21.19 4.14
N PRO A 151 -7.13 -21.74 4.52
CA PRO A 151 -7.96 -21.15 5.56
C PRO A 151 -7.25 -21.02 6.91
N ASN A 152 -6.33 -21.94 7.25
CA ASN A 152 -5.59 -21.87 8.52
C ASN A 152 -4.57 -20.73 8.53
N VAL A 153 -3.99 -20.44 7.36
CA VAL A 153 -3.10 -19.29 7.17
C VAL A 153 -3.90 -17.99 7.30
N LEU A 154 -5.08 -17.91 6.67
CA LEU A 154 -5.96 -16.75 6.81
C LEU A 154 -6.36 -16.52 8.28
N GLU A 155 -6.77 -17.57 9.00
CA GLU A 155 -7.08 -17.46 10.43
C GLU A 155 -5.87 -16.98 11.25
N SER A 156 -4.69 -17.58 11.04
CA SER A 156 -3.48 -17.14 11.73
C SER A 156 -3.12 -15.68 11.42
N HIS A 157 -3.32 -15.22 10.19
CA HIS A 157 -3.10 -13.83 9.82
C HIS A 157 -4.05 -12.89 10.57
N MET A 158 -5.34 -13.22 10.64
CA MET A 158 -6.31 -12.38 11.37
C MET A 158 -6.01 -12.35 12.88
N GLU A 159 -5.57 -13.46 13.47
CA GLU A 159 -5.09 -13.51 14.86
C GLU A 159 -3.87 -12.60 15.08
N GLN A 160 -2.89 -12.64 14.18
CA GLN A 160 -1.70 -11.78 14.26
C GLN A 160 -2.03 -10.30 14.07
N ILE A 161 -2.91 -9.96 13.11
CA ILE A 161 -3.39 -8.59 12.91
C ILE A 161 -4.14 -8.10 14.16
N GLY A 162 -5.02 -8.94 14.73
CA GLY A 162 -5.67 -8.67 16.01
C GLY A 162 -4.67 -8.47 17.16
N THR A 163 -3.59 -9.25 17.19
CA THR A 163 -2.49 -9.12 18.15
C THR A 163 -1.79 -7.76 18.01
N SER A 164 -1.65 -7.23 16.79
CA SER A 164 -1.12 -5.88 16.54
C SER A 164 -2.07 -4.74 16.91
N ALA A 165 -3.33 -5.04 17.24
CA ALA A 165 -4.42 -4.08 17.47
C ALA A 165 -4.81 -3.22 16.25
N ALA A 166 -4.24 -3.46 15.07
CA ALA A 166 -4.72 -2.86 13.83
C ALA A 166 -6.12 -3.38 13.49
N GLY A 167 -7.06 -2.48 13.17
CA GLY A 167 -8.46 -2.85 12.94
C GLY A 167 -8.89 -2.99 11.50
N VAL A 168 -8.06 -2.52 10.56
CA VAL A 168 -8.39 -2.53 9.14
C VAL A 168 -7.23 -3.11 8.35
N LEU A 169 -7.43 -4.29 7.77
CA LEU A 169 -6.52 -4.75 6.72
C LEU A 169 -6.88 -4.08 5.40
N VAL A 170 -5.88 -3.56 4.70
CA VAL A 170 -6.00 -2.94 3.40
C VAL A 170 -5.51 -3.94 2.36
N LEU A 171 -6.47 -4.63 1.75
CA LEU A 171 -6.22 -5.75 0.84
C LEU A 171 -5.71 -5.24 -0.51
N SER A 172 -4.50 -5.66 -0.88
CA SER A 172 -3.97 -5.51 -2.24
C SER A 172 -4.93 -6.18 -3.24
N TRP A 173 -5.42 -5.40 -4.21
CA TRP A 173 -6.51 -5.84 -5.08
C TRP A 173 -6.25 -5.55 -6.56
N TYR A 174 -6.50 -6.57 -7.38
CA TYR A 174 -6.55 -6.53 -8.83
C TYR A 174 -7.96 -6.92 -9.32
N PRO A 175 -8.42 -6.40 -10.47
CA PRO A 175 -9.68 -6.82 -11.07
C PRO A 175 -9.74 -8.32 -11.38
N PRO A 176 -10.95 -8.91 -11.47
CA PRO A 176 -11.11 -10.32 -11.81
C PRO A 176 -10.33 -10.71 -13.08
N GLY A 177 -9.53 -11.78 -12.96
CA GLY A 177 -8.70 -12.28 -14.05
C GLY A 177 -7.39 -11.53 -14.29
N LEU A 178 -7.08 -10.48 -13.51
CA LEU A 178 -5.81 -9.75 -13.53
C LEU A 178 -4.99 -10.03 -12.27
N ALA A 179 -3.68 -9.82 -12.37
CA ALA A 179 -2.69 -9.95 -11.30
C ALA A 179 -1.48 -9.06 -11.62
N ASP A 180 -0.51 -8.99 -10.71
CA ASP A 180 0.81 -8.45 -11.03
C ASP A 180 1.60 -9.41 -11.93
N ASP A 181 2.73 -8.93 -12.46
CA ASP A 181 3.55 -9.68 -13.43
C ASP A 181 4.17 -10.99 -12.90
N ASN A 182 4.19 -11.19 -11.57
CA ASN A 182 4.79 -12.35 -10.91
C ASN A 182 3.78 -13.22 -10.17
N GLY A 183 2.50 -12.83 -10.19
CA GLY A 183 1.42 -13.49 -9.46
C GLY A 183 0.40 -14.20 -10.34
N GLU A 184 -0.71 -14.59 -9.71
CA GLU A 184 -1.92 -15.11 -10.37
C GLU A 184 -3.16 -14.38 -9.81
N PRO A 185 -4.30 -14.40 -10.52
CA PRO A 185 -5.51 -13.74 -10.04
C PRO A 185 -5.92 -14.24 -8.65
N ALA A 186 -6.07 -13.31 -7.71
CA ALA A 186 -6.39 -13.57 -6.30
C ALA A 186 -7.74 -12.97 -5.87
N GLU A 187 -8.49 -12.38 -6.80
CA GLU A 187 -9.77 -11.72 -6.53
C GLU A 187 -10.83 -12.67 -5.94
N ASP A 188 -10.78 -13.95 -6.31
CA ASP A 188 -11.69 -14.98 -5.80
C ASP A 188 -11.46 -15.32 -4.32
N LEU A 189 -10.35 -14.87 -3.72
CA LEU A 189 -10.08 -15.00 -2.27
C LEU A 189 -10.76 -13.92 -1.43
N VAL A 190 -11.24 -12.83 -2.03
CA VAL A 190 -11.84 -11.70 -1.29
C VAL A 190 -12.96 -12.15 -0.33
N PRO A 191 -13.93 -13.02 -0.72
CA PRO A 191 -14.93 -13.54 0.22
C PRO A 191 -14.32 -14.24 1.44
N ALA A 192 -13.32 -15.10 1.26
CA ALA A 192 -12.69 -15.85 2.35
C ALA A 192 -11.92 -14.94 3.31
N VAL A 193 -11.26 -13.90 2.78
CA VAL A 193 -10.60 -12.86 3.59
C VAL A 193 -11.62 -12.07 4.40
N LEU A 194 -12.74 -11.69 3.80
CA LEU A 194 -13.83 -10.98 4.47
C LEU A 194 -14.45 -11.82 5.60
N ASP A 195 -14.73 -13.10 5.36
CA ASP A 195 -15.26 -14.02 6.37
C ASP A 195 -14.29 -14.18 7.56
N ALA A 196 -13.00 -14.39 7.28
CA ALA A 196 -11.97 -14.50 8.31
C ALA A 196 -11.85 -13.19 9.11
N ALA A 197 -11.77 -12.04 8.43
CA ALA A 197 -11.71 -10.74 9.09
C ALA A 197 -12.94 -10.51 10.01
N TYR A 198 -14.14 -10.89 9.56
CA TYR A 198 -15.36 -10.74 10.34
C TYR A 198 -15.33 -11.55 11.63
N ARG A 199 -14.84 -12.80 11.60
CA ARG A 199 -14.68 -13.65 12.79
C ARG A 199 -13.77 -13.03 13.85
N HIS A 200 -12.81 -12.21 13.44
CA HIS A 200 -11.83 -11.56 14.32
C HIS A 200 -12.15 -10.08 14.62
N ASN A 201 -13.36 -9.61 14.29
CA ASN A 201 -13.76 -8.20 14.43
C ASN A 201 -12.87 -7.21 13.67
N LEU A 202 -12.23 -7.66 12.58
CA LEU A 202 -11.45 -6.81 11.69
C LEU A 202 -12.32 -6.30 10.53
N LYS A 203 -11.86 -5.23 9.90
CA LYS A 203 -12.45 -4.69 8.67
C LYS A 203 -11.49 -4.79 7.50
N VAL A 204 -12.04 -4.78 6.29
CA VAL A 204 -11.30 -4.88 5.03
C VAL A 204 -11.57 -3.63 4.20
N ALA A 205 -10.52 -2.86 3.94
CA ALA A 205 -10.47 -1.82 2.91
C ALA A 205 -9.69 -2.35 1.69
N PHE A 206 -9.76 -1.65 0.56
CA PHE A 206 -9.14 -2.11 -0.68
C PHE A 206 -8.02 -1.17 -1.14
N HIS A 207 -6.90 -1.77 -1.55
CA HIS A 207 -5.75 -1.11 -2.13
C HIS A 207 -5.67 -1.47 -3.61
N LEU A 208 -6.22 -0.59 -4.46
CA LEU A 208 -6.28 -0.81 -5.90
C LEU A 208 -4.87 -0.68 -6.49
N GLN A 209 -4.36 -1.79 -7.00
CA GLN A 209 -3.05 -1.87 -7.63
C GLN A 209 -3.05 -1.27 -9.05
N PRO A 210 -1.88 -0.93 -9.60
CA PRO A 210 -1.76 -0.62 -11.02
C PRO A 210 -1.99 -1.89 -11.83
N TYR A 211 -3.01 -1.89 -12.67
CA TYR A 211 -3.31 -2.99 -13.59
C TYR A 211 -3.33 -2.49 -15.02
N ARG A 212 -3.11 -3.41 -15.97
CA ARG A 212 -3.12 -3.08 -17.40
C ARG A 212 -4.45 -2.44 -17.80
N GLY A 213 -4.38 -1.26 -18.42
CA GLY A 213 -5.55 -0.53 -18.87
C GLY A 213 -6.27 0.27 -17.78
N ARG A 214 -5.70 0.40 -16.58
CA ARG A 214 -6.26 1.22 -15.51
C ARG A 214 -6.41 2.68 -15.93
N ASN A 215 -7.63 3.20 -15.85
CA ASN A 215 -7.99 4.61 -16.00
C ASN A 215 -9.17 4.95 -15.07
N ASP A 216 -9.64 6.19 -15.12
CA ASP A 216 -10.79 6.72 -14.38
C ASP A 216 -12.06 5.86 -14.58
N GLN A 217 -12.39 5.49 -15.82
CA GLN A 217 -13.57 4.66 -16.12
C GLN A 217 -13.43 3.23 -15.58
N THR A 218 -12.29 2.58 -15.78
CA THR A 218 -12.10 1.20 -15.28
C THR A 218 -12.03 1.17 -13.76
N VAL A 219 -11.49 2.22 -13.12
CA VAL A 219 -11.53 2.36 -11.66
C VAL A 219 -12.98 2.53 -11.20
N HIS A 220 -13.75 3.43 -11.82
CA HIS A 220 -15.19 3.57 -11.54
C HIS A 220 -15.93 2.21 -11.61
N ASP A 221 -15.73 1.43 -12.68
CA ASP A 221 -16.38 0.14 -12.86
C ASP A 221 -15.94 -0.88 -11.79
N ASN A 222 -14.67 -0.85 -11.40
CA ASN A 222 -14.15 -1.70 -10.34
C ASN A 222 -14.65 -1.30 -8.95
N ILE A 223 -14.84 -0.02 -8.66
CA ILE A 223 -15.48 0.45 -7.42
C ILE A 223 -16.90 -0.07 -7.33
N LYS A 224 -17.66 0.05 -8.42
CA LYS A 224 -19.01 -0.52 -8.52
C LYS A 224 -18.99 -2.03 -8.29
N TYR A 225 -18.07 -2.76 -8.93
CA TYR A 225 -17.92 -4.20 -8.74
C TYR A 225 -17.66 -4.58 -7.27
N ILE A 226 -16.69 -3.92 -6.63
CA ILE A 226 -16.31 -4.18 -5.24
C ILE A 226 -17.50 -3.90 -4.30
N ILE A 227 -18.19 -2.77 -4.47
CA ILE A 227 -19.33 -2.40 -3.61
C ILE A 227 -20.51 -3.34 -3.85
N ASP A 228 -20.89 -3.60 -5.11
CA ASP A 228 -22.02 -4.48 -5.43
C ASP A 228 -21.79 -5.91 -4.91
N ARG A 229 -20.54 -6.39 -4.93
CA ARG A 229 -20.21 -7.77 -4.56
C ARG A 229 -19.89 -7.96 -3.09
N TYR A 230 -19.26 -6.97 -2.45
CA TYR A 230 -18.71 -7.11 -1.10
C TYR A 230 -19.26 -6.09 -0.10
N GLY A 231 -19.94 -5.03 -0.56
CA GLY A 231 -20.34 -3.90 0.28
C GLY A 231 -21.25 -4.27 1.45
N GLU A 232 -22.12 -5.27 1.29
CA GLU A 232 -23.02 -5.72 2.35
C GLU A 232 -22.36 -6.63 3.39
N HIS A 233 -21.09 -7.01 3.19
CA HIS A 233 -20.37 -7.88 4.12
C HIS A 233 -20.06 -7.13 5.43
N GLY A 234 -20.24 -7.80 6.58
CA GLY A 234 -20.03 -7.19 7.90
C GLY A 234 -18.60 -6.72 8.20
N ALA A 235 -17.61 -7.27 7.49
CA ALA A 235 -16.21 -6.83 7.53
C ALA A 235 -15.87 -5.74 6.50
N PHE A 236 -16.74 -5.39 5.56
CA PHE A 236 -16.44 -4.35 4.57
C PHE A 236 -16.27 -2.99 5.27
N TYR A 237 -15.08 -2.41 5.15
CA TYR A 237 -14.74 -1.17 5.86
C TYR A 237 -15.50 0.03 5.30
N ARG A 238 -16.02 0.87 6.19
CA ARG A 238 -16.55 2.17 5.87
C ARG A 238 -16.00 3.20 6.84
N PHE A 239 -15.42 4.26 6.30
CA PHE A 239 -14.88 5.39 7.05
C PHE A 239 -16.03 6.28 7.56
N PRO A 240 -16.15 6.50 8.89
CA PRO A 240 -17.14 7.42 9.44
C PRO A 240 -16.66 8.87 9.26
N SER A 241 -17.29 9.60 8.35
CA SER A 241 -17.01 11.03 8.17
C SER A 241 -17.58 11.87 9.30
N SER A 242 -17.02 13.06 9.50
CA SER A 242 -17.52 14.08 10.44
C SER A 242 -18.96 14.53 10.15
N THR A 243 -19.46 14.31 8.93
CA THR A 243 -20.85 14.61 8.54
C THR A 243 -21.85 13.54 8.95
N GLY A 244 -21.41 12.45 9.58
CA GLY A 244 -22.24 11.32 9.98
C GLY A 244 -22.46 10.29 8.86
N LYS A 245 -22.00 10.55 7.64
CA LYS A 245 -21.97 9.55 6.56
C LYS A 245 -20.85 8.55 6.80
N SER A 246 -21.14 7.27 6.57
CA SER A 246 -20.15 6.19 6.57
C SER A 246 -19.96 5.70 5.14
N LEU A 247 -18.77 5.90 4.57
CA LEU A 247 -18.48 5.65 3.15
C LEU A 247 -17.38 4.59 2.99
N PRO A 248 -17.44 3.71 1.97
CA PRO A 248 -16.30 2.85 1.61
C PRO A 248 -15.01 3.66 1.47
N LEU A 249 -13.85 3.07 1.79
CA LEU A 249 -12.56 3.73 1.63
C LEU A 249 -11.64 2.91 0.72
N PHE A 250 -11.04 3.58 -0.26
CA PHE A 250 -10.16 2.98 -1.27
C PHE A 250 -8.81 3.71 -1.33
N TYR A 251 -7.73 2.93 -1.28
CA TYR A 251 -6.38 3.41 -1.54
C TYR A 251 -6.04 3.16 -3.01
N ILE A 252 -5.56 4.17 -3.72
CA ILE A 252 -5.19 4.06 -5.13
C ILE A 252 -3.66 4.10 -5.24
N TYR A 253 -3.03 2.93 -5.41
CA TYR A 253 -1.57 2.84 -5.57
C TYR A 253 -1.14 3.49 -6.88
N ASP A 254 -0.01 4.20 -6.89
CA ASP A 254 0.49 4.88 -8.08
C ASP A 254 -0.58 5.71 -8.83
N SER A 255 -1.44 6.40 -8.07
CA SER A 255 -2.52 7.22 -8.61
C SER A 255 -2.03 8.31 -9.59
N TYR A 256 -0.78 8.74 -9.46
CA TYR A 256 -0.12 9.70 -10.34
C TYR A 256 0.13 9.19 -11.78
N LEU A 257 -0.08 7.90 -12.05
CA LEU A 257 -0.03 7.35 -13.42
C LEU A 257 -1.25 7.76 -14.26
N THR A 258 -2.36 8.14 -13.62
CA THR A 258 -3.53 8.70 -14.29
C THR A 258 -3.54 10.22 -14.06
N PRO A 259 -3.70 11.04 -15.12
CA PRO A 259 -3.70 12.49 -15.00
C PRO A 259 -4.83 13.03 -14.10
N PRO A 260 -4.63 14.18 -13.43
CA PRO A 260 -5.64 14.77 -12.55
C PRO A 260 -6.94 15.15 -13.27
N GLU A 261 -6.89 15.53 -14.54
CA GLU A 261 -8.08 15.81 -15.36
C GLU A 261 -9.00 14.59 -15.45
N ASN A 262 -8.45 13.40 -15.71
CA ASN A 262 -9.21 12.16 -15.74
C ASN A 262 -9.79 11.82 -14.37
N TRP A 263 -9.00 11.97 -13.31
CA TRP A 263 -9.51 11.77 -11.95
C TRP A 263 -10.67 12.73 -11.63
N SER A 264 -10.60 13.97 -12.09
CA SER A 264 -11.62 14.97 -11.81
C SER A 264 -12.97 14.63 -12.47
N GLU A 265 -12.97 13.97 -13.63
CA GLU A 265 -14.18 13.49 -14.29
C GLU A 265 -14.93 12.40 -13.49
N PHE A 266 -14.20 11.67 -12.65
CA PHE A 266 -14.70 10.61 -11.78
C PHE A 266 -14.97 11.07 -10.33
N LEU A 267 -14.09 11.88 -9.76
CA LEU A 267 -14.05 12.19 -8.33
C LEU A 267 -14.61 13.58 -7.96
N THR A 268 -14.97 14.43 -8.93
CA THR A 268 -15.63 15.71 -8.64
C THR A 268 -17.11 15.66 -8.96
N SER A 269 -17.95 16.43 -8.26
CA SER A 269 -19.40 16.46 -8.47
C SER A 269 -19.84 16.95 -9.85
N THR A 270 -18.95 17.63 -10.57
CA THR A 270 -19.19 18.16 -11.93
C THR A 270 -18.62 17.27 -13.03
N GLY A 271 -17.93 16.19 -12.67
CA GLY A 271 -17.33 15.26 -13.63
C GLY A 271 -18.37 14.49 -14.45
N SER A 272 -18.03 14.16 -15.70
CA SER A 272 -18.93 13.51 -16.66
C SER A 272 -19.46 12.13 -16.24
N HIS A 273 -18.73 11.43 -15.38
CA HIS A 273 -19.10 10.12 -14.84
C HIS A 273 -18.80 10.05 -13.33
N SER A 274 -19.13 11.14 -12.64
CA SER A 274 -18.88 11.31 -11.22
C SER A 274 -19.49 10.20 -10.36
N VAL A 275 -18.70 9.71 -9.41
CA VAL A 275 -19.17 8.81 -8.35
C VAL A 275 -19.83 9.56 -7.20
N ARG A 276 -19.61 10.88 -7.09
CA ARG A 276 -20.03 11.68 -5.95
C ARG A 276 -21.55 11.81 -5.90
N GLY A 277 -22.13 11.56 -4.72
CA GLY A 277 -23.59 11.56 -4.54
C GLY A 277 -24.32 10.36 -5.15
N SER A 278 -23.60 9.39 -5.74
CA SER A 278 -24.16 8.13 -6.21
C SER A 278 -24.21 7.07 -5.09
N ALA A 279 -24.78 5.90 -5.38
CA ALA A 279 -24.72 4.74 -4.48
C ALA A 279 -23.30 4.18 -4.28
N TYR A 280 -22.35 4.60 -5.12
CA TYR A 280 -20.96 4.17 -5.12
C TYR A 280 -20.00 5.21 -4.52
N ASP A 281 -20.54 6.32 -4.00
CA ASP A 281 -19.73 7.38 -3.38
C ASP A 281 -18.88 6.81 -2.24
N SER A 282 -17.61 7.20 -2.22
CA SER A 282 -16.56 6.57 -1.42
C SER A 282 -15.47 7.58 -1.08
N VAL A 283 -14.61 7.25 -0.13
CA VAL A 283 -13.40 8.01 0.21
C VAL A 283 -12.23 7.46 -0.61
N PHE A 284 -11.56 8.32 -1.39
CA PHE A 284 -10.44 7.95 -2.25
C PHE A 284 -9.14 8.59 -1.76
N ILE A 285 -8.15 7.75 -1.47
CA ILE A 285 -6.85 8.17 -0.93
C ILE A 285 -5.76 7.93 -1.98
N ALA A 286 -5.12 9.02 -2.44
CA ALA A 286 -4.08 9.00 -3.47
C ALA A 286 -2.67 8.81 -2.89
N LEU A 287 -1.77 8.21 -3.67
CA LEU A 287 -0.36 8.07 -3.28
C LEU A 287 0.41 9.37 -3.53
N ILE A 288 0.98 9.96 -2.46
CA ILE A 288 1.93 11.07 -2.58
C ILE A 288 3.37 10.56 -2.68
N VAL A 289 4.04 10.90 -3.78
CA VAL A 289 5.45 10.51 -4.06
C VAL A 289 6.34 11.74 -4.17
N GLU A 290 5.97 12.68 -5.04
CA GLU A 290 6.66 13.95 -5.22
C GLU A 290 5.88 15.12 -4.60
N GLU A 291 6.56 16.22 -4.32
CA GLU A 291 5.91 17.41 -3.74
C GLU A 291 4.80 17.97 -4.64
N ARG A 292 5.01 17.95 -5.97
CA ARG A 292 4.03 18.44 -6.95
C ARG A 292 2.70 17.70 -6.89
N HIS A 293 2.71 16.41 -6.53
CA HIS A 293 1.51 15.58 -6.47
C HIS A 293 0.47 16.13 -5.47
N LYS A 294 0.86 16.95 -4.47
CA LYS A 294 -0.11 17.62 -3.58
C LYS A 294 -1.19 18.37 -4.36
N HIS A 295 -0.78 19.10 -5.40
CA HIS A 295 -1.70 19.91 -6.21
C HIS A 295 -2.45 19.05 -7.23
N ASP A 296 -1.80 18.04 -7.81
CA ASP A 296 -2.45 17.12 -8.75
C ASP A 296 -3.53 16.29 -8.03
N ILE A 297 -3.26 15.82 -6.80
CA ILE A 297 -4.21 15.09 -5.96
C ILE A 297 -5.43 15.97 -5.64
N LEU A 298 -5.19 17.23 -5.25
CA LEU A 298 -6.27 18.18 -4.99
C LEU A 298 -7.11 18.45 -6.25
N ALA A 299 -6.45 18.71 -7.38
CA ALA A 299 -7.11 18.96 -8.66
C ALA A 299 -7.89 17.74 -9.16
N GLY A 300 -7.41 16.53 -8.88
CA GLY A 300 -8.07 15.27 -9.21
C GLY A 300 -9.31 14.96 -8.38
N GLY A 301 -9.59 15.71 -7.29
CA GLY A 301 -10.80 15.50 -6.47
C GLY A 301 -10.71 14.35 -5.46
N PHE A 302 -9.50 13.90 -5.12
CA PHE A 302 -9.29 12.91 -4.06
C PHE A 302 -9.68 13.46 -2.68
N ASP A 303 -10.03 12.57 -1.77
CA ASP A 303 -10.41 12.90 -0.38
C ASP A 303 -9.19 12.95 0.56
N GLY A 304 -8.04 12.45 0.10
CA GLY A 304 -6.83 12.42 0.92
C GLY A 304 -5.61 11.86 0.21
N MET A 305 -4.52 11.78 0.95
CA MET A 305 -3.27 11.19 0.48
C MET A 305 -2.56 10.33 1.53
N TYR A 306 -1.86 9.29 1.07
CA TYR A 306 -1.03 8.39 1.88
C TYR A 306 0.36 8.21 1.26
N SER A 307 1.35 7.74 2.05
CA SER A 307 2.77 7.75 1.63
C SER A 307 3.37 6.39 1.25
N TYR A 308 2.71 5.29 1.60
CA TYR A 308 3.07 3.88 1.36
C TYR A 308 4.48 3.44 1.80
N PHE A 309 5.54 3.93 1.16
CA PHE A 309 6.89 3.34 1.26
C PHE A 309 7.45 3.35 2.69
N ALA A 310 7.91 2.18 3.15
CA ALA A 310 8.53 2.01 4.47
C ALA A 310 9.92 2.66 4.59
N SER A 311 10.59 2.93 3.47
CA SER A 311 11.91 3.56 3.45
C SER A 311 11.82 5.09 3.56
N ASN A 312 12.22 5.60 4.73
CA ASN A 312 12.39 7.03 4.96
C ASN A 312 13.45 7.58 4.00
N GLY A 313 13.08 8.63 3.26
CA GLY A 313 13.93 9.25 2.25
C GLY A 313 13.78 8.70 0.83
N PHE A 314 12.96 7.68 0.60
CA PHE A 314 12.75 7.11 -0.74
C PHE A 314 12.00 8.09 -1.66
N SER A 315 10.95 8.73 -1.15
CA SER A 315 10.17 9.73 -1.86
C SER A 315 9.95 10.98 -1.00
N PHE A 316 9.42 12.06 -1.58
CA PHE A 316 9.00 13.22 -0.79
C PHE A 316 7.93 12.81 0.23
N GLY A 317 6.97 11.97 -0.18
CA GLY A 317 5.89 11.48 0.68
C GLY A 317 6.35 10.56 1.80
N SER A 318 7.34 9.70 1.59
CA SER A 318 7.85 8.77 2.62
C SER A 318 8.92 9.38 3.54
N SER A 319 9.35 10.61 3.26
CA SER A 319 10.34 11.31 4.09
C SER A 319 9.67 11.96 5.30
N HIS A 320 9.95 11.46 6.51
CA HIS A 320 9.27 11.87 7.74
C HIS A 320 9.34 13.39 7.99
N GLN A 321 10.43 14.04 7.59
CA GLN A 321 10.63 15.49 7.70
C GLN A 321 9.58 16.32 6.94
N ASN A 322 8.95 15.76 5.91
CA ASN A 322 7.96 16.44 5.07
C ASN A 322 6.53 16.28 5.58
N TRP A 323 6.26 15.32 6.48
CA TRP A 323 4.91 14.98 6.93
C TRP A 323 4.18 16.16 7.57
N LYS A 324 4.89 17.03 8.30
CA LYS A 324 4.29 18.26 8.86
C LYS A 324 3.78 19.19 7.75
N ALA A 325 4.53 19.34 6.66
CA ALA A 325 4.13 20.18 5.54
C ALA A 325 2.99 19.55 4.72
N ILE A 326 3.00 18.23 4.56
CA ILE A 326 1.93 17.48 3.89
C ILE A 326 0.63 17.59 4.71
N LYS A 327 0.69 17.34 6.01
CA LYS A 327 -0.46 17.50 6.91
C LYS A 327 -1.03 18.92 6.87
N ALA A 328 -0.18 19.94 6.96
CA ALA A 328 -0.63 21.34 6.88
C ALA A 328 -1.31 21.67 5.53
N PHE A 329 -0.81 21.11 4.43
CA PHE A 329 -1.47 21.23 3.13
C PHE A 329 -2.83 20.53 3.12
N CYS A 330 -2.92 19.33 3.68
CA CYS A 330 -4.17 18.57 3.74
C CYS A 330 -5.21 19.30 4.60
N ASP A 331 -4.82 19.79 5.77
CA ASP A 331 -5.70 20.56 6.67
C ASP A 331 -6.23 21.83 6.01
N GLY A 332 -5.37 22.55 5.28
CA GLY A 332 -5.75 23.76 4.55
C GLY A 332 -6.70 23.52 3.37
N ASN A 333 -6.82 22.27 2.89
CA ASN A 333 -7.63 21.89 1.73
C ASN A 333 -8.70 20.84 2.06
N ASN A 334 -8.98 20.57 3.34
CA ASN A 334 -9.95 19.58 3.78
C ASN A 334 -9.69 18.17 3.19
N LEU A 335 -8.43 17.77 3.17
CA LEU A 335 -7.99 16.43 2.76
C LEU A 335 -7.55 15.62 3.98
N LEU A 336 -7.69 14.30 3.91
CA LEU A 336 -7.07 13.39 4.85
C LEU A 336 -5.57 13.24 4.55
N PHE A 337 -4.74 13.26 5.59
CA PHE A 337 -3.37 12.76 5.50
C PHE A 337 -3.21 11.49 6.33
N ILE A 338 -2.86 10.40 5.65
CA ILE A 338 -2.68 9.07 6.25
C ILE A 338 -1.21 8.66 6.07
N PRO A 339 -0.30 9.02 7.00
CA PRO A 339 1.10 8.63 6.91
C PRO A 339 1.22 7.09 6.97
N SER A 340 2.16 6.56 6.19
CA SER A 340 2.49 5.14 6.15
C SER A 340 3.83 4.90 6.84
N VAL A 341 3.84 3.99 7.81
CA VAL A 341 5.00 3.63 8.63
C VAL A 341 5.38 2.18 8.38
N GLY A 342 6.67 1.83 8.45
CA GLY A 342 7.11 0.44 8.29
C GLY A 342 8.28 0.09 9.20
N PRO A 343 8.49 -1.21 9.49
CA PRO A 343 9.48 -1.66 10.47
C PRO A 343 10.92 -1.60 9.95
N GLY A 344 11.09 -1.47 8.64
CA GLY A 344 12.35 -1.43 7.91
C GLY A 344 12.06 -1.72 6.43
N TYR A 345 13.12 -1.92 5.64
CA TYR A 345 13.01 -2.25 4.22
C TYR A 345 14.27 -2.98 3.76
N ILE A 346 14.10 -4.06 3.01
CA ILE A 346 15.19 -4.77 2.32
C ILE A 346 14.63 -5.71 1.25
N ASP A 347 14.71 -5.29 0.00
CA ASP A 347 14.21 -6.03 -1.16
C ASP A 347 15.31 -6.68 -2.01
N THR A 348 16.56 -6.67 -1.53
CA THR A 348 17.73 -7.11 -2.31
C THR A 348 17.70 -8.59 -2.72
N SER A 349 16.82 -9.40 -2.11
CA SER A 349 16.53 -10.76 -2.57
C SER A 349 15.98 -10.77 -4.00
N ILE A 350 15.06 -9.86 -4.33
CA ILE A 350 14.43 -9.76 -5.65
C ILE A 350 14.92 -8.56 -6.47
N ARG A 351 15.47 -7.51 -5.84
CA ARG A 351 16.07 -6.33 -6.51
C ARG A 351 17.50 -6.10 -6.00
N PRO A 352 18.49 -6.91 -6.42
CA PRO A 352 19.86 -6.84 -5.88
C PRO A 352 20.54 -5.46 -6.01
N TRP A 353 20.08 -4.63 -6.93
CA TRP A 353 20.54 -3.27 -7.19
C TRP A 353 19.98 -2.20 -6.25
N ASN A 354 18.97 -2.52 -5.44
CA ASN A 354 18.20 -1.54 -4.68
C ASN A 354 18.70 -1.34 -3.22
N ASN A 355 19.90 -1.80 -2.89
CA ASN A 355 20.43 -1.76 -1.52
C ASN A 355 20.52 -0.35 -0.89
N HIS A 356 20.57 0.71 -1.70
CA HIS A 356 20.58 2.09 -1.19
C HIS A 356 19.28 2.48 -0.45
N ASN A 357 18.17 1.78 -0.75
CA ASN A 357 16.89 1.96 -0.06
C ASN A 357 16.73 1.06 1.17
N THR A 358 17.68 0.16 1.43
CA THR A 358 17.66 -0.69 2.63
C THR A 358 17.63 0.16 3.90
N ARG A 359 16.76 -0.21 4.84
CA ARG A 359 16.64 0.36 6.18
C ARG A 359 16.60 -0.77 7.19
N ASN A 360 17.66 -0.91 7.96
CA ASN A 360 17.75 -1.91 9.01
C ASN A 360 16.66 -1.64 10.06
N ARG A 361 16.06 -2.69 10.61
CA ARG A 361 15.02 -2.55 11.63
C ARG A 361 15.54 -2.05 12.97
N VAL A 362 16.84 -2.22 13.23
CA VAL A 362 17.56 -1.83 14.47
C VAL A 362 16.77 -2.26 15.72
N ASN A 363 16.38 -3.53 15.76
CA ASN A 363 15.58 -4.15 16.83
C ASN A 363 14.28 -3.40 17.17
N GLY A 364 13.65 -2.77 16.17
CA GLY A 364 12.40 -2.01 16.33
C GLY A 364 12.58 -0.49 16.38
N ARG A 365 13.81 0.03 16.62
CA ARG A 365 14.03 1.48 16.74
C ARG A 365 13.68 2.25 15.48
N TYR A 366 13.90 1.66 14.30
CA TYR A 366 13.50 2.29 13.04
C TYR A 366 11.97 2.46 12.98
N TYR A 367 11.23 1.42 13.40
CA TYR A 367 9.77 1.43 13.41
C TYR A 367 9.22 2.46 14.40
N GLU A 368 9.73 2.46 15.64
CA GLU A 368 9.34 3.43 16.68
C GLU A 368 9.57 4.88 16.22
N THR A 369 10.68 5.13 15.51
CA THR A 369 10.98 6.46 14.96
C THR A 369 9.94 6.89 13.92
N ALA A 370 9.51 5.97 13.05
CA ALA A 370 8.47 6.23 12.06
C ALA A 370 7.10 6.46 12.72
N LEU A 371 6.74 5.61 13.70
CA LEU A 371 5.49 5.72 14.46
C LEU A 371 5.42 7.04 15.24
N GLN A 372 6.50 7.44 15.91
CA GLN A 372 6.59 8.73 16.59
C GLN A 372 6.42 9.90 15.61
N ALA A 373 7.06 9.83 14.44
CA ALA A 373 6.95 10.88 13.43
C ALA A 373 5.52 11.01 12.90
N ALA A 374 4.81 9.89 12.71
CA ALA A 374 3.41 9.88 12.30
C ALA A 374 2.52 10.47 13.40
N LEU A 375 2.72 10.06 14.66
CA LEU A 375 1.99 10.57 15.80
C LEU A 375 2.12 12.11 15.95
N ASN A 376 3.34 12.64 15.75
CA ASN A 376 3.64 14.07 15.88
C ASN A 376 2.88 14.97 14.90
N VAL A 377 2.42 14.44 13.77
CA VAL A 377 1.62 15.22 12.80
C VAL A 377 0.12 15.07 13.00
N ARG A 378 -0.31 14.37 14.06
CA ARG A 378 -1.71 14.24 14.48
C ARG A 378 -2.67 13.82 13.35
N PRO A 379 -2.40 12.71 12.65
CA PRO A 379 -3.26 12.25 11.59
C PRO A 379 -4.55 11.64 12.16
N GLU A 380 -5.60 11.57 11.36
CA GLU A 380 -6.83 10.89 11.73
C GLU A 380 -6.69 9.36 11.69
N MET A 381 -5.88 8.87 10.76
CA MET A 381 -5.58 7.45 10.56
C MET A 381 -4.09 7.28 10.27
N VAL A 382 -3.55 6.10 10.57
CA VAL A 382 -2.18 5.71 10.20
C VAL A 382 -2.22 4.39 9.43
N THR A 383 -1.32 4.22 8.47
CA THR A 383 -1.16 2.96 7.73
C THR A 383 0.16 2.29 8.06
N ILE A 384 0.16 0.97 8.17
CA ILE A 384 1.34 0.15 8.39
C ILE A 384 1.69 -0.55 7.08
N THR A 385 2.91 -0.30 6.61
CA THR A 385 3.55 -0.97 5.48
C THR A 385 4.61 -1.91 6.03
N SER A 386 4.31 -3.19 6.24
CA SER A 386 3.09 -3.92 5.87
C SER A 386 2.80 -5.09 6.82
N PHE A 387 1.68 -5.79 6.66
CA PHE A 387 1.51 -7.09 7.32
C PHE A 387 2.51 -8.09 6.76
N ASN A 388 2.45 -8.37 5.45
CA ASN A 388 3.16 -9.51 4.83
C ASN A 388 3.74 -9.22 3.43
N GLU A 389 4.25 -8.01 3.15
CA GLU A 389 5.06 -7.77 1.95
C GLU A 389 6.49 -8.29 2.15
N TRP A 390 6.63 -9.62 2.07
CA TRP A 390 7.87 -10.34 2.35
C TRP A 390 8.99 -9.98 1.38
N HIS A 391 8.65 -9.69 0.11
CA HIS A 391 9.64 -9.36 -0.92
C HIS A 391 10.44 -8.12 -0.56
N GLU A 392 9.80 -7.14 0.07
CA GLU A 392 10.40 -5.87 0.43
C GLU A 392 10.92 -5.81 1.87
N GLY A 393 10.76 -6.90 2.62
CA GLY A 393 11.23 -6.98 4.00
C GLY A 393 10.51 -6.01 4.95
N THR A 394 9.29 -5.58 4.61
CA THR A 394 8.50 -4.59 5.36
C THR A 394 7.46 -5.24 6.29
N GLN A 395 7.35 -6.56 6.26
CA GLN A 395 6.34 -7.32 7.00
C GLN A 395 6.49 -7.19 8.53
N ILE A 396 5.37 -7.07 9.24
CA ILE A 396 5.30 -7.28 10.70
C ILE A 396 4.82 -8.68 11.08
N GLU A 397 4.35 -9.48 10.10
CA GLU A 397 4.06 -10.90 10.26
C GLU A 397 5.26 -11.63 10.91
N ARG A 398 4.96 -12.64 11.72
CA ARG A 398 5.94 -13.46 12.44
C ARG A 398 6.99 -14.04 11.48
N ALA A 399 8.25 -13.73 11.76
CA ALA A 399 9.40 -14.32 11.07
C ALA A 399 10.19 -15.22 12.03
N MET A 400 10.82 -16.25 11.48
CA MET A 400 11.65 -17.18 12.23
C MET A 400 13.11 -17.16 11.74
N PRO A 401 14.09 -17.43 12.63
CA PRO A 401 15.46 -17.68 12.22
C PRO A 401 15.54 -18.89 11.27
N LYS A 402 16.14 -18.69 10.09
CA LYS A 402 16.34 -19.76 9.11
C LYS A 402 17.73 -19.67 8.50
N LYS A 403 18.41 -20.81 8.48
CA LYS A 403 19.70 -20.99 7.83
C LYS A 403 19.67 -22.21 6.92
N THR A 404 20.16 -22.04 5.71
CA THR A 404 20.36 -23.10 4.73
C THR A 404 21.86 -23.24 4.44
N ALA A 405 22.24 -24.15 3.55
CA ALA A 405 23.63 -24.29 3.12
C ALA A 405 24.15 -23.04 2.39
N THR A 406 23.28 -22.28 1.74
CA THR A 406 23.63 -21.16 0.86
C THR A 406 23.18 -19.80 1.40
N ARG A 407 22.32 -19.76 2.43
CA ARG A 407 21.67 -18.53 2.87
C ARG A 407 21.47 -18.48 4.39
N VAL A 408 21.64 -17.29 4.95
CA VAL A 408 21.18 -16.94 6.30
C VAL A 408 20.12 -15.87 6.11
N TYR A 409 18.88 -16.17 6.50
CA TYR A 409 17.81 -15.19 6.47
C TYR A 409 17.96 -14.21 7.63
N LEU A 410 17.51 -12.98 7.43
CA LEU A 410 17.33 -12.04 8.53
C LEU A 410 16.17 -12.52 9.40
N ASP A 411 16.22 -12.14 10.67
CA ASP A 411 15.22 -12.51 11.67
C ASP A 411 15.02 -11.36 12.68
N TYR A 412 14.22 -11.62 13.72
CA TYR A 412 13.84 -10.63 14.72
C TYR A 412 14.65 -10.73 16.01
N GLN A 413 15.70 -11.57 16.04
CA GLN A 413 16.52 -11.75 17.24
C GLN A 413 17.21 -10.43 17.66
N PRO A 414 17.39 -10.19 18.98
CA PRO A 414 17.18 -11.13 20.09
C PRO A 414 15.72 -11.25 20.57
N HIS A 415 14.77 -10.57 19.91
CA HIS A 415 13.35 -10.63 20.26
C HIS A 415 12.66 -11.87 19.65
N GLY A 416 11.43 -12.12 20.10
CA GLY A 416 10.57 -13.20 19.57
C GLY A 416 9.90 -12.84 18.24
N PRO A 417 9.20 -13.81 17.61
CA PRO A 417 8.49 -13.61 16.34
C PRO A 417 7.40 -12.55 16.43
N ASP A 418 6.79 -12.35 17.60
CA ASP A 418 5.73 -11.36 17.85
C ASP A 418 6.22 -9.92 17.99
N HIS A 419 7.54 -9.67 18.02
CA HIS A 419 8.11 -8.36 18.39
C HIS A 419 7.48 -7.17 17.66
N TYR A 420 7.27 -7.28 16.35
CA TYR A 420 6.70 -6.17 15.57
C TYR A 420 5.18 -6.05 15.74
N LEU A 421 4.46 -7.14 16.03
CA LEU A 421 3.04 -7.09 16.37
C LEU A 421 2.83 -6.38 17.71
N ASP A 422 3.61 -6.73 18.73
CA ASP A 422 3.55 -6.12 20.06
C ASP A 422 3.91 -4.63 20.02
N LEU A 423 4.91 -4.28 19.21
CA LEU A 423 5.33 -2.90 19.01
C LEU A 423 4.23 -2.10 18.30
N THR A 424 3.58 -2.66 17.28
CA THR A 424 2.40 -2.04 16.66
C THR A 424 1.28 -1.82 17.68
N ARG A 425 0.95 -2.81 18.52
CA ARG A 425 -0.08 -2.67 19.56
C ARG A 425 0.23 -1.51 20.50
N THR A 426 1.45 -1.46 21.02
CA THR A 426 1.89 -0.41 21.95
C THR A 426 1.68 0.98 21.35
N TRP A 427 2.01 1.15 20.08
CA TRP A 427 1.85 2.42 19.39
C TRP A 427 0.42 2.71 18.96
N ALA A 428 -0.40 1.71 18.66
CA ALA A 428 -1.83 1.87 18.40
C ALA A 428 -2.56 2.38 19.64
N GLU A 429 -2.24 1.82 20.82
CA GLU A 429 -2.76 2.28 22.11
C GLU A 429 -2.34 3.72 22.42
N GLN A 430 -1.06 4.06 22.19
CA GLN A 430 -0.56 5.43 22.34
C GLN A 430 -1.23 6.39 21.37
N PHE A 431 -1.38 6.01 20.11
CA PHE A 431 -2.05 6.80 19.08
C PHE A 431 -3.49 7.11 19.46
N ASN A 432 -4.26 6.12 19.88
CA ASN A 432 -5.64 6.32 20.31
C ASN A 432 -5.73 7.26 21.53
N LYS A 433 -4.86 7.05 22.53
CA LYS A 433 -4.81 7.89 23.73
C LYS A 433 -4.49 9.35 23.40
N GLU A 434 -3.54 9.60 22.51
CA GLU A 434 -3.22 10.98 22.09
C GLU A 434 -4.33 11.59 21.23
N LYS A 435 -4.95 10.81 20.34
CA LYS A 435 -6.07 11.25 19.52
C LYS A 435 -7.25 11.71 20.37
N GLU A 436 -7.59 10.99 21.44
CA GLU A 436 -8.61 11.42 22.40
C GLU A 436 -8.28 12.77 23.06
N GLN A 437 -6.99 13.03 23.34
CA GLN A 437 -6.55 14.31 23.92
C GLN A 437 -6.57 15.47 22.92
N TRP A 438 -6.39 15.20 21.62
CA TRP A 438 -6.44 16.25 20.59
C TRP A 438 -7.86 16.65 20.19
N LEU A 439 -8.83 15.76 20.41
CA LEU A 439 -10.24 15.96 20.07
C LEU A 439 -11.06 16.55 21.23
N MET A 440 -10.49 16.61 22.44
CA MET A 440 -10.98 17.44 23.56
C MET A 440 -10.50 18.89 23.39
#